data_AF-A0A9D9HSE1-F1
#
_entry.id   AF-A0A9D9HSE1-F1
#
_cell.length_a   1.000
_cell.length_b   1.000
_cell.length_c   1.000
_cell.angle_alpha   90.00
_cell.angle_beta   90.00
_cell.angle_gamma   90.00
#
_symmetry.space_group_name_H-M   'P 1'
#
loop_
_entity.id
_entity.type
_entity.pdbx_description
1 polymer ?
#
loop_
_entity_poly.entity_id
_entity_poly.type
_entity_poly.pdbx_seq_one_letter_code
_entity_poly.pdbx_strand_id
1 'polypeptide(L)' 'MNNKHKYYLISGPIIALGLMLGTAIGASIGNIKIGVALGLIFGVIFSALAILLTVYKQKKK' A
#
# COMPACT_ATOMS: atom_id res chain seq x y z
N MET A 1 -6.03 6.20 -21.26
CA MET A 1 -6.33 5.89 -19.85
C MET A 1 -5.80 7.02 -18.96
N ASN A 2 -6.67 7.68 -18.20
CA ASN A 2 -6.30 8.80 -17.32
C ASN A 2 -5.24 8.35 -16.30
N ASN A 3 -4.20 9.18 -16.11
CA ASN A 3 -3.10 8.89 -15.18
C ASN A 3 -3.61 8.63 -13.76
N LYS A 4 -4.72 9.27 -13.36
CA LYS A 4 -5.37 9.02 -12.06
C LYS A 4 -5.82 7.56 -11.90
N HIS A 5 -6.44 6.96 -12.91
CA HIS A 5 -6.86 5.56 -12.86
C HIS A 5 -5.69 4.58 -12.77
N LYS A 6 -4.55 4.89 -13.41
CA LYS A 6 -3.33 4.07 -13.27
C LYS A 6 -2.83 4.05 -11.82
N TYR A 7 -2.85 5.19 -11.12
CA TYR A 7 -2.41 5.25 -9.73
C TYR A 7 -3.35 4.50 -8.79
N TYR A 8 -4.67 4.61 -8.98
CA TYR A 8 -5.64 3.84 -8.19
C TYR A 8 -5.51 2.32 -8.41
N LEU A 9 -5.22 1.88 -9.64
CA LEU A 9 -4.98 0.46 -9.92
C LEU A 9 -3.73 -0.09 -9.21
N ILE A 10 -2.73 0.76 -8.97
CA ILE A 10 -1.49 0.37 -8.29
C ILE A 10 -1.66 0.45 -6.78
N SER A 11 -2.28 1.51 -6.26
CA SER A 11 -2.40 1.75 -4.81
C SER A 11 -3.38 0.81 -4.13
N GLY A 12 -4.51 0.51 -4.76
CA GLY A 12 -5.58 -0.32 -4.17
C GLY A 12 -5.08 -1.68 -3.68
N PRO A 13 -4.45 -2.50 -4.56
CA PRO A 13 -3.91 -3.80 -4.17
C PRO A 13 -2.83 -3.71 -3.08
N ILE A 14 -1.96 -2.70 -3.13
CA ILE A 14 -0.87 -2.53 -2.15
C ILE A 14 -1.43 -2.24 -0.76
N ILE A 15 -2.43 -1.36 -0.68
CA ILE A 15 -3.09 -1.02 0.59
C ILE A 15 -3.85 -2.24 1.14
N ALA A 16 -4.56 -2.98 0.27
CA ALA A 16 -5.28 -4.19 0.67
C ALA A 16 -4.33 -5.28 1.21
N LEU A 17 -3.19 -5.50 0.54
CA LEU A 17 -2.17 -6.45 1.00
C LEU A 17 -1.55 -5.99 2.32
N GLY A 18 -1.22 -4.71 2.46
CA GLY A 18 -0.69 -4.14 3.71
C GLY A 18 -1.67 -4.34 4.87
N LEU A 19 -2.95 -4.05 4.66
CA LEU A 19 -4.01 -4.27 5.65
C LEU A 19 -4.16 -5.75 6.02
N MET A 20 -4.17 -6.65 5.03
CA MET A 20 -4.29 -8.09 5.26
C MET A 20 -3.12 -8.63 6.08
N LEU A 21 -1.89 -8.30 5.69
CA LEU A 21 -0.67 -8.72 6.40
C LEU A 21 -0.61 -8.14 7.81
N GLY A 22 -0.87 -6.84 7.95
CA GLY A 22 -0.90 -6.19 9.24
C GLY A 22 -1.94 -6.80 10.17
N THR A 23 -3.15 -7.06 9.66
CA THR A 23 -4.22 -7.72 10.44
C THR A 23 -3.82 -9.13 10.86
N ALA A 24 -3.21 -9.92 9.96
CA ALA A 24 -2.74 -11.27 10.27
C ALA A 24 -1.66 -11.26 11.36
N ILE A 25 -0.70 -10.35 11.27
CA ILE A 25 0.36 -10.16 12.29
C ILE A 25 -0.27 -9.71 13.63
N GLY A 26 -1.20 -8.75 13.59
CA GLY A 26 -1.90 -8.29 14.80
C GLY A 26 -2.71 -9.39 15.46
N ALA A 27 -3.40 -10.23 14.68
CA ALA A 27 -4.11 -11.39 15.19
C ALA A 27 -3.15 -12.40 15.85
N SER A 28 -1.98 -12.64 15.25
CA SER A 28 -0.96 -13.54 15.80
C SER A 28 -0.37 -13.06 17.13
N ILE A 29 -0.29 -11.75 17.36
CA ILE A 29 0.28 -11.16 18.59
C ILE A 29 -0.84 -10.85 19.62
N GLY A 30 -2.09 -11.19 19.30
CA GLY A 30 -3.25 -10.93 20.16
C GLY A 30 -3.67 -9.46 20.23
N ASN A 31 -3.17 -8.62 19.32
CA ASN A 31 -3.49 -7.19 19.27
C ASN A 31 -3.82 -6.73 17.84
N ILE A 32 -5.02 -7.06 17.39
CA ILE A 32 -5.53 -6.76 16.05
C ILE A 32 -5.51 -5.26 15.74
N LYS A 33 -5.78 -4.40 16.74
CA LYS A 33 -5.77 -2.94 16.56
C LYS A 33 -4.41 -2.44 16.11
N ILE A 34 -3.33 -2.92 16.74
CA ILE A 34 -1.95 -2.59 16.35
C ILE A 34 -1.66 -3.12 14.94
N GLY A 35 -2.10 -4.34 14.63
CA GLY A 35 -1.87 -4.96 13.33
C GLY A 35 -2.54 -4.21 12.18
N VAL A 36 -3.81 -3.83 12.35
CA VAL A 36 -4.55 -3.01 11.37
C VAL A 36 -3.87 -1.66 11.18
N ALA A 37 -3.47 -0.99 12.27
CA ALA A 37 -2.78 0.30 12.20
C ALA A 37 -1.44 0.20 11.44
N LEU A 38 -0.60 -0.78 11.78
CA LEU A 38 0.66 -1.02 11.07
C LEU A 38 0.42 -1.39 9.61
N GLY A 39 -0.55 -2.26 9.33
CA GLY A 39 -0.90 -2.68 7.98
C GLY A 39 -1.31 -1.51 7.08
N LEU A 40 -2.11 -0.58 7.60
CA LEU A 40 -2.47 0.64 6.89
C LEU A 40 -1.26 1.56 6.67
N ILE A 41 -0.43 1.78 7.69
CA ILE A 41 0.77 2.63 7.58
C ILE A 41 1.71 2.08 6.50
N PHE A 42 2.03 0.78 6.54
CA PHE A 42 2.87 0.15 5.53
C PHE A 42 2.22 0.17 4.15
N GLY A 43 0.93 -0.15 4.05
CA GLY A 43 0.20 -0.13 2.77
C GLY A 43 0.23 1.24 2.09
N VAL A 44 0.06 2.32 2.85
CA VAL A 44 0.14 3.71 2.34
C VAL A 44 1.56 4.06 1.91
N ILE A 45 2.58 3.75 2.73
CA ILE A 45 3.98 4.05 2.42
C ILE A 45 4.42 3.35 1.14
N PHE A 46 4.17 2.04 1.02
CA PHE A 46 4.54 1.28 -0.17
C PHE A 46 3.76 1.73 -1.41
N SER A 47 2.49 2.08 -1.26
CA SER A 47 1.70 2.64 -2.35
C SER A 47 2.28 3.97 -2.86
N ALA A 48 2.63 4.88 -1.94
CA ALA A 48 3.25 6.15 -2.30
C ALA A 48 4.61 5.95 -3.00
N LEU A 49 5.43 5.01 -2.50
CA LEU A 49 6.70 4.66 -3.12
C LEU A 49 6.52 4.07 -4.53
N ALA A 50 5.55 3.17 -4.73
CA ALA A 50 5.25 2.59 -6.03
C ALA A 50 4.80 3.64 -7.07
N ILE A 51 3.98 4.61 -6.63
CA ILE A 51 3.57 5.75 -7.47
C ILE A 51 4.78 6.62 -7.81
N LEU A 52 5.62 6.96 -6.83
CA LEU A 52 6.82 7.77 -7.04
C LEU A 52 7.78 7.10 -8.05
N LEU A 53 8.03 5.80 -7.91
CA LEU A 53 8.86 5.04 -8.84
C LEU A 53 8.25 4.99 -10.24
N THR A 54 6.93 4.85 -10.34
CA THR A 54 6.20 4.87 -11.62
C THR A 54 6.35 6.23 -12.31
N VAL A 55 6.21 7.33 -11.57
CA VAL A 55 6.40 8.70 -12.08
C VAL A 55 7.85 8.94 -12.50
N TYR A 56 8.81 8.56 -11.66
CA TYR A 56 10.23 8.71 -11.96
C TYR A 56 10.63 7.95 -13.23
N LYS A 57 10.13 6.71 -13.40
CA LYS A 57 10.38 5.91 -14.61
C LYS A 57 9.76 6.53 -15.86
N GLN A 58 8.59 7.18 -15.77
CA GLN A 58 8.02 7.89 -16.91
C GLN A 58 8.81 9.14 -17.29
N LYS A 59 9.35 9.89 -16.33
CA LYS A 59 10.14 11.11 -16.62
C LYS A 59 11.49 10.81 -17.30
N LYS A 60 11.99 9.57 -17.16
CA LYS A 60 13.26 9.12 -17.73
C LYS A 60 13.12 8.52 -19.14
N LYS A 61 11.89 8.35 -19.62
CA LYS A 61 11.56 7.89 -20.97
C LYS A 61 11.21 9.08 -21.85
#